data_AF-S5AG10-F1
#
_entry.id   AF-S5AG10-F1
#
_cell.length_a   1.000
_cell.length_b   1.000
_cell.length_c   1.000
_cell.angle_alpha   90.00
_cell.angle_beta   90.00
_cell.angle_gamma   90.00
#
_symmetry.space_group_name_H-M   'P 1'
#
loop_
_entity.id
_entity.type
_entity.pdbx_description
1 polymer ?
#
loop_
_entity_poly.entity_id
_entity_poly.type
_entity_poly.pdbx_seq_one_letter_code
_entity_poly.pdbx_strand_id
1 'polypeptide(L)'
;MKTPLKTLAVALSLLSSFTSLSTHALPQGSELKAGAAAWNVFDDVDRYAMHVAYIHKPLTSFYGLRPTVLLVNADKGQHYYAAG
;
A
#
# COMPACT_ATOMS: atom_id res chain seq x y z
N MET A 1 22.30 2.45 19.68
CA MET A 1 23.12 3.12 18.64
C MET A 1 22.50 4.48 18.33
N LYS A 2 23.25 5.58 18.42
CA LYS A 2 22.77 6.93 18.06
C LYS A 2 23.00 7.12 16.56
N THR A 3 21.94 7.15 15.75
CA THR A 3 22.05 7.44 14.33
C THR A 3 22.55 8.89 14.14
N PRO A 4 23.64 9.12 13.39
CA PRO A 4 24.17 10.46 13.25
C PRO A 4 23.29 11.28 12.32
N LEU A 5 22.99 12.52 12.73
CA LEU A 5 22.13 13.48 12.01
C LEU A 5 22.48 13.64 10.52
N LYS A 6 23.76 13.41 10.17
CA LYS A 6 24.29 13.42 8.80
C LYS A 6 23.70 12.30 7.94
N THR A 7 23.48 11.11 8.49
CA THR A 7 22.85 9.99 7.77
C THR A 7 21.39 10.27 7.47
N LEU A 8 20.69 10.94 8.38
CA LEU A 8 19.30 11.35 8.16
C LEU A 8 19.19 12.38 7.04
N ALA A 9 20.09 13.37 7.02
CA ALA A 9 20.13 14.39 5.97
C ALA A 9 20.42 13.81 4.58
N VAL A 10 21.34 12.84 4.48
CA VAL A 10 21.65 12.14 3.23
C VAL A 10 20.49 11.25 2.76
N ALA A 11 19.80 10.57 3.68
CA ALA A 11 18.61 9.80 3.33
C ALA A 11 17.48 10.69 2.81
N LEU A 12 17.29 11.87 3.42
CA LEU A 12 16.24 12.82 3.05
C LEU A 12 16.51 13.50 1.68
N SER A 13 17.77 13.82 1.38
CA SER A 13 18.15 14.38 0.08
C SER A 13 18.03 13.35 -1.04
N LEU A 14 18.34 12.08 -0.79
CA LEU A 14 18.09 10.99 -1.74
C LEU A 14 16.59 10.78 -2.01
N LEU A 15 15.72 10.92 -1.01
CA LEU A 15 14.27 10.84 -1.19
C LEU A 15 13.72 11.97 -2.09
N SER A 16 14.33 13.15 -2.05
CA SER A 16 13.86 14.32 -2.79
C SER A 16 13.96 14.17 -4.31
N SER A 17 14.90 13.36 -4.79
CA SER A 17 15.08 13.06 -6.22
C SER A 17 13.99 12.16 -6.81
N PHE A 18 13.18 11.50 -5.97
CA PHE A 18 12.05 10.66 -6.39
C PHE A 18 10.71 11.40 -6.40
N THR A 19 10.71 12.73 -6.23
CA THR A 19 9.47 13.51 -6.07
C THR A 19 8.74 13.84 -7.36
N SER A 20 9.22 13.42 -8.53
CA SER A 20 8.42 13.42 -9.77
C SER A 20 7.41 12.27 -9.77
N LEU A 21 6.60 12.14 -8.72
CA LEU A 21 5.44 11.26 -8.74
C LEU A 21 4.36 11.96 -9.55
N SER A 22 4.13 11.47 -10.77
CA SER A 22 2.93 11.84 -11.53
C SER A 22 1.70 11.33 -10.77
N THR A 23 0.99 12.23 -10.09
CA THR A 23 -0.27 11.93 -9.44
C THR A 23 -1.36 11.81 -10.51
N HIS A 24 -1.79 10.59 -10.79
CA HIS A 24 -2.92 10.36 -11.68
C HIS A 24 -4.20 10.41 -10.86
N ALA A 25 -5.18 11.22 -11.28
CA ALA A 25 -6.49 11.18 -10.66
C ALA A 25 -7.13 9.80 -10.93
N LEU A 26 -7.69 9.21 -9.88
CA LEU A 26 -8.48 7.99 -10.03
C LEU A 26 -9.68 8.26 -10.94
N PRO A 27 -10.08 7.29 -11.79
CA PRO A 27 -11.30 7.43 -12.56
C PRO A 27 -12.48 7.70 -11.63
N GLN A 28 -13.33 8.67 -11.98
CA GLN A 28 -14.46 9.08 -11.15
C GLN A 28 -15.32 7.87 -10.74
N GLY A 29 -15.55 7.72 -9.42
CA GLY A 29 -16.28 6.60 -8.83
C GLY A 29 -15.43 5.36 -8.50
N SER A 30 -14.14 5.36 -8.82
CA SER A 30 -13.19 4.34 -8.36
C SER A 30 -12.58 4.72 -7.01
N GLU A 31 -12.18 3.72 -6.23
CA GLU A 31 -11.51 3.90 -4.93
C GLU A 31 -10.16 3.19 -4.94
N LEU A 32 -9.15 3.81 -4.35
CA LEU A 32 -7.89 3.16 -4.01
C LEU A 32 -7.78 3.16 -2.49
N LYS A 33 -7.58 1.98 -1.91
CA LYS A 33 -7.39 1.78 -0.47
C LYS A 33 -6.00 1.22 -0.25
N ALA A 34 -5.31 1.74 0.74
CA ALA A 34 -4.04 1.18 1.19
C ALA A 34 -4.07 1.15 2.71
N GLY A 35 -3.47 0.12 3.30
CA GLY A 35 -3.43 -0.05 4.74
C GLY A 35 -2.29 -0.95 5.17
N ALA A 36 -1.92 -0.83 6.43
CA ALA A 36 -0.98 -1.71 7.09
C ALA A 36 -1.61 -2.25 8.37
N ALA A 37 -1.29 -3.48 8.72
CA ALA A 37 -1.68 -4.14 9.95
C ALA A 37 -0.44 -4.75 10.57
N ALA A 38 -0.33 -4.65 11.89
CA ALA A 38 0.69 -5.33 12.66
C ALA A 38 0.01 -6.09 13.80
N TRP A 39 0.50 -7.29 14.10
CA TRP A 39 0.03 -8.12 15.21
C TRP A 39 1.22 -8.79 15.88
N ASN A 40 1.03 -9.20 17.14
CA ASN A 40 2.09 -9.80 17.97
C ASN A 40 3.35 -8.92 18.10
N VAL A 41 3.17 -7.59 18.22
CA VAL A 41 4.25 -6.58 18.29
C VAL A 41 5.18 -6.75 19.52
N PHE A 42 4.81 -7.62 20.45
CA PHE A 42 5.58 -7.90 21.68
C PHE A 42 6.17 -9.31 21.72
N ASP A 43 5.95 -10.13 20.69
CA ASP A 43 6.57 -11.45 20.56
C ASP A 43 7.74 -11.37 19.56
N ASP A 44 8.73 -12.26 19.69
CA ASP A 44 9.91 -12.36 18.79
C ASP A 44 9.57 -12.58 17.29
N VAL A 45 8.29 -12.75 16.97
CA VAL A 45 7.78 -12.86 15.61
C VAL A 45 6.90 -11.65 15.32
N ASP A 46 7.53 -10.48 15.14
CA ASP A 46 6.86 -9.27 14.66
C ASP A 46 6.16 -9.56 13.32
N ARG A 47 4.83 -9.65 13.35
CA ARG A 47 4.03 -9.90 12.15
C ARG A 47 3.44 -8.60 11.64
N TYR A 48 3.71 -8.28 10.38
CA TYR A 48 3.06 -7.17 9.71
C TYR A 48 2.56 -7.58 8.34
N ALA A 49 1.53 -6.89 7.87
CA ALA A 49 1.03 -6.97 6.52
C ALA A 49 0.70 -5.57 6.00
N MET A 50 1.00 -5.34 4.73
CA MET A 50 0.55 -4.18 3.98
C MET A 50 -0.42 -4.65 2.91
N HIS A 51 -1.42 -3.84 2.60
CA HIS A 51 -2.33 -4.15 1.50
C HIS A 51 -2.66 -2.92 0.68
N VAL A 52 -2.97 -3.15 -0.59
CA VAL A 52 -3.52 -2.17 -1.52
C VAL A 52 -4.71 -2.81 -2.20
N ALA A 53 -5.83 -2.09 -2.27
CA ALA A 53 -7.02 -2.50 -2.99
C ALA A 53 -7.44 -1.42 -3.99
N TYR A 54 -7.70 -1.83 -5.23
CA TYR A 54 -8.34 -1.00 -6.24
C TYR A 54 -9.78 -1.47 -6.42
N ILE A 55 -10.74 -0.56 -6.22
CA ILE A 55 -12.17 -0.80 -6.43
C ILE A 55 -12.59 0.03 -7.64
N HIS A 56 -13.03 -0.63 -8.70
CA HIS A 56 -13.48 0.03 -9.90
C HIS A 56 -14.82 0.76 -9.68
N LYS A 57 -15.11 1.71 -10.57
CA LYS A 57 -16.44 2.32 -10.63
C LYS A 57 -17.52 1.26 -10.90
N PRO A 58 -18.75 1.45 -10.41
CA PRO A 58 -19.85 0.53 -10.67
C PRO A 58 -20.05 0.30 -12.18
N LEU A 59 -20.15 -0.97 -12.57
CA LEU A 59 -20.46 -1.35 -13.93
C LEU A 59 -21.97 -1.23 -14.16
N THR A 60 -22.38 -0.20 -14.92
CA THR A 60 -23.79 0.10 -15.18
C THR A 60 -24.51 -1.04 -15.91
N SER A 61 -23.82 -1.75 -16.80
CA SER A 61 -24.37 -2.90 -17.53
C SER A 61 -24.43 -4.21 -16.72
N PHE A 62 -23.89 -4.22 -15.49
CA PHE A 62 -23.77 -5.42 -14.66
C PHE A 62 -24.33 -5.20 -13.25
N TYR A 63 -25.54 -4.63 -13.15
CA TYR A 63 -26.25 -4.40 -11.88
C TYR A 63 -25.45 -3.61 -10.84
N GLY A 64 -24.52 -2.75 -11.27
CA GLY A 64 -23.68 -1.97 -10.37
C GLY A 64 -22.58 -2.76 -9.67
N LEU A 65 -22.22 -3.96 -10.16
CA LEU A 65 -21.05 -4.71 -9.69
C LEU A 65 -19.80 -3.83 -9.71
N ARG A 66 -18.96 -3.98 -8.68
CA ARG A 66 -17.73 -3.20 -8.48
C ARG A 66 -16.52 -4.13 -8.44
N PRO A 67 -15.91 -4.41 -9.61
CA PRO A 67 -14.68 -5.18 -9.68
C PRO A 67 -13.63 -4.61 -8.73
N THR A 68 -13.07 -5.48 -7.90
CA THR A 68 -12.13 -5.16 -6.85
C THR A 68 -10.92 -6.07 -6.98
N VAL A 69 -9.73 -5.49 -6.91
CA VAL A 69 -8.47 -6.22 -6.85
C VAL A 69 -7.77 -5.85 -5.55
N LEU A 70 -7.35 -6.84 -4.78
CA LEU A 70 -6.65 -6.70 -3.51
C LEU A 70 -5.30 -7.42 -3.60
N LEU A 71 -4.24 -6.71 -3.18
CA LEU A 71 -2.90 -7.24 -3.01
C LEU A 71 -2.52 -7.10 -1.54
N VAL A 72 -2.08 -8.19 -0.92
CA VAL A 72 -1.58 -8.20 0.47
C VAL A 72 -0.17 -8.74 0.48
N ASN A 73 0.70 -8.03 1.17
CA ASN A 73 2.09 -8.32 1.37
C ASN A 73 2.33 -8.51 2.86
N ALA A 74 2.51 -9.74 3.31
CA ALA A 74 2.71 -10.09 4.70
C ALA A 74 4.15 -10.54 4.95
N ASP A 75 4.54 -10.54 6.22
CA ASP A 75 5.85 -10.97 6.66
C ASP A 75 6.21 -12.40 6.21
N LYS A 76 7.50 -12.74 6.24
CA LYS A 76 8.03 -14.03 5.76
C LYS A 76 7.74 -14.34 4.29
N GLY A 77 7.61 -13.31 3.45
CA GLY A 77 7.45 -13.47 2.00
C GLY A 77 6.07 -14.00 1.59
N GLN A 78 5.05 -13.80 2.43
CA GLN A 78 3.69 -14.21 2.12
C GLN A 78 3.00 -13.16 1.25
N HIS A 79 2.49 -13.60 0.11
CA HIS A 79 1.80 -12.74 -0.85
C HIS A 79 0.40 -13.30 -1.12
N TYR A 80 -0.63 -12.47 -0.95
CA TYR A 80 -2.01 -12.84 -1.21
C TYR A 80 -2.63 -11.91 -2.25
N TYR A 81 -3.43 -12.48 -3.14
CA TYR A 81 -4.11 -11.78 -4.22
C TYR A 81 -5.57 -12.19 -4.22
N ALA A 82 -6.46 -11.22 -4.35
CA ALA A 82 -7.89 -11.47 -4.51
C ALA A 82 -8.44 -10.57 -5.62
N ALA A 83 -9.39 -11.10 -6.38
CA ALA A 83 -10.14 -10.40 -7.40
C ALA A 83 -11.61 -10.83 -7.32
N GLY A 84 -12.56 -9.88 -7.35
CA GLY A 84 -14.00 -10.15 -7.24
C GLY A 84 -14.87 -8.96 -7.56
#